data_AF-A0A7Y3FKZ8-F1
#
_entry.id   AF-A0A7Y3FKZ8-F1
#
_cell.length_a   1.000
_cell.length_b   1.000
_cell.length_c   1.000
_cell.angle_alpha   90.00
_cell.angle_beta   90.00
_cell.angle_gamma   90.00
#
_symmetry.space_group_name_H-M   'P 1'
#
loop_
_entity.id
_entity.type
_entity.pdbx_description
1 polymer ?
#
loop_
_entity_poly.entity_id
_entity_poly.type
_entity_poly.pdbx_seq_one_letter_code
_entity_poly.pdbx_strand_id
1 'polypeptide(L)'
;YRGIFVDNGPEPDGTTDSTNYRPRSIPTDEDSDPVIAHFDGVIAYKNRDRGIWTRGDHHLVTNAVLADNGVGASFASSETGIDGGLIVGESANLGNPHSWEETGPGGRSLPAPWDPAETIRGYDFYDGPIFAHNIHFAGFESRSQRAAGALSVLNFTDFTLDFRNEARGLSFSEDTNRVFLESRPLPTDSEDGEDGYRSAVFQDADGTTTGVSGAGVVVDNPILIDNACSFREAWGAWVCERDYQRLALSDRTSGGIGRVTITRDDGAQHTLLGSPAAGTRFHSSVLVGRSYTLSADIGWSGHMQFRTHDNPAPLYLVIDGWTTAPNLYRDWWIDERNRLESVGSVAEVLAGDGSRYYLEGTRLHLLLVPQENRDYAAIEVCSVQECY
;
A
#
# COMPACT_ATOMS: atom_id res chain seq x y z
N TYR A 1 13.53 2.69 -22.18
CA TYR A 1 13.63 2.21 -20.77
C TYR A 1 12.24 2.13 -20.16
N ARG A 2 11.48 3.24 -20.12
CA ARG A 2 10.06 3.31 -19.73
C ARG A 2 9.15 3.58 -20.94
N GLY A 3 7.86 3.28 -20.81
CA GLY A 3 6.82 3.69 -21.75
C GLY A 3 6.25 5.06 -21.37
N ILE A 4 4.93 5.16 -21.15
CA ILE A 4 4.30 6.38 -20.64
C ILE A 4 4.80 6.66 -19.22
N PHE A 5 5.23 7.90 -18.97
CA PHE A 5 5.73 8.33 -17.67
C PHE A 5 5.21 9.73 -17.33
N VAL A 6 4.20 9.77 -16.46
CA VAL A 6 3.53 11.00 -16.00
C VAL A 6 3.90 11.24 -14.54
N ASP A 7 5.15 11.63 -14.33
CA ASP A 7 5.74 11.99 -13.02
C ASP A 7 7.01 12.84 -13.22
N ASN A 8 7.25 13.35 -14.43
CA ASN A 8 8.39 14.23 -14.74
C ASN A 8 7.83 15.47 -15.45
N GLY A 9 7.36 16.43 -14.67
CA GLY A 9 6.77 17.67 -15.15
C GLY A 9 7.81 18.58 -15.79
N PRO A 10 7.45 19.38 -16.80
CA PRO A 10 8.38 20.30 -17.45
C PRO A 10 8.66 21.53 -16.57
N GLU A 11 9.93 21.90 -16.45
CA GLU A 11 10.37 23.13 -15.81
C GLU A 11 10.60 24.25 -16.85
N PRO A 12 10.55 25.55 -16.44
CA PRO A 12 10.77 26.68 -17.36
C PRO A 12 12.12 26.69 -18.08
N ASP A 13 13.13 26.02 -17.50
CA ASP A 13 14.48 25.90 -18.05
C ASP A 13 14.66 24.69 -19.01
N GLY A 14 13.58 23.94 -19.27
CA GLY A 14 13.59 22.75 -20.12
C GLY A 14 14.07 21.48 -19.44
N THR A 15 14.35 21.52 -18.14
CA THR A 15 14.53 20.31 -17.32
C THR A 15 13.18 19.74 -16.88
N THR A 16 13.23 18.66 -16.10
CA THR A 16 12.03 18.06 -15.52
C THR A 16 12.23 17.79 -14.04
N ASP A 17 11.18 17.99 -13.25
CA ASP A 17 11.13 17.56 -11.85
C ASP A 17 9.91 16.68 -11.59
N SER A 18 9.92 15.99 -10.46
CA SER A 18 8.79 15.15 -10.06
C SER A 18 7.54 15.98 -9.85
N THR A 19 6.41 15.54 -10.40
CA THR A 19 5.15 16.29 -10.33
C THR A 19 3.94 15.38 -10.19
N ASN A 20 2.88 15.91 -9.57
CA ASN A 20 1.58 15.28 -9.52
C ASN A 20 0.71 15.83 -10.66
N TYR A 21 0.36 15.01 -11.65
CA TYR A 21 -0.60 15.42 -12.67
C TYR A 21 -2.02 15.28 -12.14
N ARG A 22 -2.67 16.42 -11.87
CA ARG A 22 -4.00 16.49 -11.25
C ARG A 22 -4.86 17.50 -12.03
N PRO A 23 -5.40 17.13 -13.20
CA PRO A 23 -6.19 18.06 -14.00
C PRO A 23 -7.44 18.52 -13.25
N ARG A 24 -7.79 19.80 -13.45
CA ARG A 24 -8.88 20.50 -12.76
C ARG A 24 -9.72 21.27 -13.75
N SER A 25 -11.03 21.36 -13.48
CA SER A 25 -12.00 22.05 -14.36
C SER A 25 -11.68 23.54 -14.50
N ILE A 26 -11.08 24.13 -13.47
CA ILE A 26 -10.45 25.44 -13.49
C ILE A 26 -8.95 25.21 -13.22
N PRO A 27 -8.05 25.29 -14.21
CA PRO A 27 -6.63 24.91 -14.05
C PRO A 27 -5.85 25.69 -12.98
N THR A 28 -6.33 26.86 -12.58
CA THR A 28 -5.71 27.71 -11.55
C THR A 28 -6.30 27.52 -10.16
N ASP A 29 -7.30 26.65 -10.01
CA ASP A 29 -8.01 26.38 -8.77
C ASP A 29 -7.93 24.88 -8.45
N GLU A 30 -7.09 24.54 -7.47
CA GLU A 30 -6.81 23.16 -7.07
C GLU A 30 -8.01 22.45 -6.42
N ASP A 31 -8.97 23.23 -5.91
CA ASP A 31 -10.19 22.76 -5.27
C ASP A 31 -11.35 22.56 -6.25
N SER A 32 -11.19 23.01 -7.50
CA SER A 32 -12.21 22.80 -8.53
C SER A 32 -12.34 21.32 -8.93
N ASP A 33 -13.45 20.95 -9.57
CA ASP A 33 -13.73 19.55 -9.87
C ASP A 33 -12.60 18.90 -10.67
N PRO A 34 -12.21 17.65 -10.36
CA PRO A 34 -11.20 16.92 -11.11
C PRO A 34 -11.65 16.68 -12.55
N VAL A 35 -10.70 16.71 -13.48
CA VAL A 35 -10.93 16.35 -14.89
C VAL A 35 -10.16 15.05 -15.17
N ILE A 36 -10.85 14.07 -15.75
CA ILE A 36 -10.23 12.79 -16.10
C ILE A 36 -9.18 13.02 -17.19
N ALA A 37 -7.94 12.64 -16.89
CA ALA A 37 -6.89 12.51 -17.89
C ALA A 37 -6.98 11.13 -18.53
N HIS A 38 -7.50 11.10 -19.77
CA HIS A 38 -7.78 9.87 -20.49
C HIS A 38 -6.65 9.49 -21.45
N PHE A 39 -6.04 8.33 -21.23
CA PHE A 39 -5.04 7.72 -22.10
C PHE A 39 -5.67 6.51 -22.81
N ASP A 40 -6.09 6.70 -24.06
CA ASP A 40 -6.72 5.64 -24.83
C ASP A 40 -5.74 4.95 -25.80
N GLY A 41 -5.84 3.63 -25.91
CA GLY A 41 -5.11 2.84 -26.92
C GLY A 41 -3.59 2.82 -26.71
N VAL A 42 -3.13 2.92 -25.46
CA VAL A 42 -1.70 2.92 -25.13
C VAL A 42 -1.07 1.59 -25.54
N ILE A 43 -0.02 1.64 -26.37
CA ILE A 43 0.79 0.48 -26.71
C ILE A 43 2.20 0.67 -26.14
N ALA A 44 2.60 -0.20 -25.22
CA ALA A 44 3.93 -0.18 -24.63
C ALA A 44 4.55 -1.58 -24.66
N TYR A 45 5.71 -1.70 -25.28
CA TYR A 45 6.32 -2.97 -25.63
C TYR A 45 7.82 -3.00 -25.35
N LYS A 46 8.31 -4.06 -24.68
CA LYS A 46 9.74 -4.24 -24.34
C LYS A 46 10.35 -3.06 -23.57
N ASN A 47 9.56 -2.42 -22.71
CA ASN A 47 10.06 -1.43 -21.77
C ASN A 47 10.74 -2.14 -20.59
N ARG A 48 12.03 -1.90 -20.40
CA ARG A 48 12.86 -2.54 -19.35
C ARG A 48 12.35 -2.33 -17.93
N ASP A 49 11.88 -1.14 -17.63
CA ASP A 49 11.35 -0.78 -16.31
C ASP A 49 9.83 -1.00 -16.30
N ARG A 50 9.07 -0.11 -16.94
CA ARG A 50 7.61 -0.24 -17.01
C ARG A 50 6.98 0.32 -18.27
N GLY A 51 5.81 -0.20 -18.63
CA GLY A 51 4.99 0.29 -19.74
C GLY A 51 4.25 1.59 -19.41
N ILE A 52 3.66 1.68 -18.22
CA ILE A 52 2.94 2.88 -17.74
C ILE A 52 3.35 3.20 -16.31
N TRP A 53 3.60 4.49 -16.06
CA TRP A 53 3.66 5.10 -14.73
C TRP A 53 2.94 6.43 -14.74
N THR A 54 2.07 6.65 -13.77
CA THR A 54 1.51 7.98 -13.53
C THR A 54 1.51 8.30 -12.03
N ARG A 55 1.63 9.59 -11.73
CA ARG A 55 1.49 10.15 -10.39
C ARG A 55 0.46 11.29 -10.42
N GLY A 56 -0.45 11.31 -9.44
CA GLY A 56 -1.48 12.33 -9.30
C GLY A 56 -2.88 11.74 -9.07
N ASP A 57 -3.91 12.24 -9.77
CA ASP A 57 -5.27 11.73 -9.61
C ASP A 57 -6.09 11.70 -10.91
N HIS A 58 -7.12 10.86 -10.95
CA HIS A 58 -8.08 10.74 -12.06
C HIS A 58 -7.47 10.41 -13.43
N HIS A 59 -6.47 9.54 -13.48
CA HIS A 59 -5.94 9.02 -14.73
C HIS A 59 -6.69 7.74 -15.13
N LEU A 60 -7.33 7.77 -16.29
CA LEU A 60 -8.00 6.61 -16.86
C LEU A 60 -7.22 6.12 -18.08
N VAL A 61 -6.81 4.86 -18.07
CA VAL A 61 -6.24 4.20 -19.24
C VAL A 61 -7.27 3.22 -19.79
N THR A 62 -7.56 3.29 -21.10
CA THR A 62 -8.46 2.33 -21.75
C THR A 62 -7.81 1.69 -22.96
N ASN A 63 -8.24 0.47 -23.28
CA ASN A 63 -7.83 -0.27 -24.49
C ASN A 63 -6.30 -0.42 -24.61
N ALA A 64 -5.60 -0.57 -23.48
CA ALA A 64 -4.14 -0.68 -23.48
C ALA A 64 -3.65 -2.03 -24.03
N VAL A 65 -2.50 -2.03 -24.68
CA VAL A 65 -1.75 -3.24 -25.06
C VAL A 65 -0.34 -3.12 -24.52
N LEU A 66 -0.07 -3.83 -23.42
CA LEU A 66 1.21 -3.79 -22.70
C LEU A 66 1.86 -5.16 -22.81
N ALA A 67 3.04 -5.28 -23.42
CA ALA A 67 3.65 -6.59 -23.64
C ALA A 67 5.17 -6.62 -23.46
N ASP A 68 5.70 -7.70 -22.90
CA ASP A 68 7.14 -7.91 -22.68
C ASP A 68 7.83 -6.79 -21.87
N ASN A 69 7.08 -6.08 -21.01
CA ASN A 69 7.62 -5.05 -20.12
C ASN A 69 8.13 -5.67 -18.82
N GLY A 70 9.04 -5.00 -18.10
CA GLY A 70 9.42 -5.40 -16.74
C GLY A 70 8.20 -5.37 -15.81
N VAL A 71 7.53 -4.22 -15.80
CA VAL A 71 6.18 -4.04 -15.26
C VAL A 71 5.24 -3.52 -16.34
N GLY A 72 4.03 -4.06 -16.48
CA GLY A 72 3.05 -3.51 -17.43
C GLY A 72 2.63 -2.08 -17.02
N ALA A 73 2.02 -1.95 -15.85
CA ALA A 73 1.60 -0.66 -15.30
C ALA A 73 1.77 -0.56 -13.78
N SER A 74 2.08 0.63 -13.28
CA SER A 74 1.99 0.98 -11.86
C SER A 74 1.52 2.43 -11.73
N PHE A 75 0.82 2.76 -10.65
CA PHE A 75 0.24 4.08 -10.46
C PHE A 75 0.54 4.59 -9.05
N ALA A 76 1.21 5.74 -8.95
CA ALA A 76 1.43 6.48 -7.70
C ALA A 76 0.31 7.53 -7.56
N SER A 77 -0.94 7.07 -7.61
CA SER A 77 -2.10 7.94 -7.88
C SER A 77 -3.33 7.55 -7.07
N SER A 78 -4.37 8.38 -7.14
CA SER A 78 -5.70 8.14 -6.58
C SER A 78 -6.76 8.22 -7.70
N GLU A 79 -7.85 7.45 -7.57
CA GLU A 79 -8.95 7.37 -8.55
C GLU A 79 -8.44 7.09 -9.97
N THR A 80 -7.47 6.19 -10.08
CA THR A 80 -6.68 5.98 -11.28
C THR A 80 -6.61 4.50 -11.63
N GLY A 81 -6.60 4.15 -12.91
CA GLY A 81 -6.49 2.74 -13.27
C GLY A 81 -6.59 2.44 -14.75
N ILE A 82 -6.65 1.14 -15.04
CA ILE A 82 -6.88 0.61 -16.37
C ILE A 82 -8.29 0.03 -16.42
N ASP A 83 -9.07 0.40 -17.43
CA ASP A 83 -10.33 -0.24 -17.80
C ASP A 83 -10.26 -0.74 -19.25
N GLY A 84 -10.09 -2.06 -19.41
CA GLY A 84 -10.00 -2.70 -20.71
C GLY A 84 -8.58 -2.72 -21.27
N GLY A 85 -8.14 -3.90 -21.70
CA GLY A 85 -6.86 -4.05 -22.38
C GLY A 85 -6.33 -5.48 -22.41
N LEU A 86 -5.14 -5.61 -23.00
CA LEU A 86 -4.35 -6.83 -23.06
C LEU A 86 -2.99 -6.58 -22.42
N ILE A 87 -2.68 -7.31 -21.36
CA ILE A 87 -1.36 -7.28 -20.73
C ILE A 87 -0.70 -8.64 -20.88
N VAL A 88 0.48 -8.67 -21.51
CA VAL A 88 1.22 -9.90 -21.82
C VAL A 88 2.59 -9.87 -21.15
N GLY A 89 2.87 -10.82 -20.27
CA GLY A 89 4.18 -10.93 -19.62
C GLY A 89 5.25 -11.30 -20.64
N GLU A 90 5.12 -12.49 -21.21
CA GLU A 90 6.03 -13.04 -22.20
C GLU A 90 5.30 -13.41 -23.50
N SER A 91 5.45 -12.59 -24.53
CA SER A 91 4.90 -12.89 -25.86
C SER A 91 5.78 -13.89 -26.63
N ALA A 92 5.32 -14.33 -27.81
CA ALA A 92 6.11 -15.15 -28.73
C ALA A 92 7.28 -14.39 -29.37
N ASN A 93 7.31 -13.06 -29.27
CA ASN A 93 8.40 -12.25 -29.81
C ASN A 93 9.60 -12.26 -28.84
N LEU A 94 10.56 -13.14 -29.12
CA LEU A 94 11.79 -13.29 -28.36
C LEU A 94 12.61 -11.99 -28.31
N GLY A 95 12.50 -11.10 -29.30
CA GLY A 95 13.33 -9.90 -29.40
C GLY A 95 14.72 -10.17 -29.97
N ASN A 96 15.59 -9.17 -29.87
CA ASN A 96 16.95 -9.19 -30.42
C ASN A 96 17.93 -8.74 -29.34
N PRO A 97 18.23 -9.59 -28.34
CA PRO A 97 19.16 -9.21 -27.27
C PRO A 97 20.56 -8.97 -27.84
N HIS A 98 21.28 -8.02 -27.25
CA HIS A 98 22.70 -7.83 -27.54
C HIS A 98 23.51 -9.00 -26.98
N SER A 99 24.70 -9.24 -27.55
CA SER A 99 25.57 -10.36 -27.15
C SER A 99 26.06 -10.31 -25.69
N TRP A 100 25.95 -9.17 -25.02
CA TRP A 100 26.32 -8.99 -23.62
C TRP A 100 25.12 -9.20 -22.67
N GLU A 101 23.90 -9.29 -23.19
CA GLU A 101 22.71 -9.43 -22.39
C GLU A 101 22.48 -10.90 -22.03
N GLU A 102 22.25 -11.16 -20.75
CA GLU A 102 21.64 -12.43 -20.35
C GLU A 102 20.26 -12.57 -21.00
N THR A 103 19.92 -13.82 -21.34
CA THR A 103 18.70 -14.12 -22.07
C THR A 103 17.79 -15.06 -21.30
N GLY A 104 16.50 -14.97 -21.60
CA GLY A 104 15.52 -15.91 -21.09
C GLY A 104 15.42 -17.18 -21.93
N PRO A 105 14.49 -18.08 -21.57
CA PRO A 105 14.24 -19.30 -22.32
C PRO A 105 14.04 -19.04 -23.82
N GLY A 106 14.71 -19.84 -24.65
CA GLY A 106 14.69 -19.68 -26.11
C GLY A 106 15.51 -18.50 -26.64
N GLY A 107 16.34 -17.86 -25.81
CA GLY A 107 17.17 -16.72 -26.22
C GLY A 107 16.40 -15.39 -26.24
N ARG A 108 15.27 -15.29 -25.52
CA ARG A 108 14.50 -14.04 -25.46
C ARG A 108 15.24 -12.92 -24.73
N SER A 109 15.00 -11.68 -25.15
CA SER A 109 15.38 -10.49 -24.40
C SER A 109 14.71 -10.47 -23.03
N LEU A 110 15.45 -10.02 -22.02
CA LEU A 110 14.94 -9.78 -20.67
C LEU A 110 14.72 -8.28 -20.45
N PRO A 111 13.68 -7.87 -19.70
CA PRO A 111 13.54 -6.47 -19.28
C PRO A 111 14.76 -5.99 -18.48
N ALA A 112 15.25 -6.83 -17.55
CA ALA A 112 16.44 -6.60 -16.74
C ALA A 112 17.51 -7.68 -17.00
N PRO A 113 18.32 -7.60 -18.07
CA PRO A 113 19.36 -8.60 -18.33
C PRO A 113 20.51 -8.58 -17.31
N TRP A 114 20.62 -7.55 -16.48
CA TRP A 114 21.57 -7.51 -15.36
C TRP A 114 21.02 -8.23 -14.11
N ASP A 115 19.73 -8.53 -14.09
CA ASP A 115 19.10 -9.35 -13.06
C ASP A 115 18.09 -10.31 -13.70
N PRO A 116 18.57 -11.45 -14.26
CA PRO A 116 17.70 -12.39 -14.96
C PRO A 116 16.59 -13.01 -14.11
N ALA A 117 16.72 -12.91 -12.78
CA ALA A 117 15.77 -13.42 -11.80
C ALA A 117 14.65 -12.43 -11.45
N GLU A 118 14.77 -11.16 -11.86
CA GLU A 118 13.75 -10.13 -11.64
C GLU A 118 12.37 -10.62 -12.13
N THR A 119 11.38 -10.54 -11.26
CA THR A 119 10.00 -10.94 -11.54
C THR A 119 9.39 -10.07 -12.64
N ILE A 120 8.70 -10.68 -13.60
CA ILE A 120 7.88 -9.93 -14.56
C ILE A 120 6.48 -9.72 -13.99
N ARG A 121 6.01 -8.47 -13.96
CA ARG A 121 4.73 -8.10 -13.33
C ARG A 121 3.80 -7.41 -14.32
N GLY A 122 2.52 -7.79 -14.35
CA GLY A 122 1.57 -7.21 -15.30
C GLY A 122 1.01 -5.87 -14.84
N TYR A 123 0.51 -5.83 -13.61
CA TYR A 123 -0.04 -4.66 -12.96
C TYR A 123 0.41 -4.65 -11.50
N ASP A 124 1.06 -3.57 -11.07
CA ASP A 124 1.47 -3.38 -9.69
C ASP A 124 0.49 -2.44 -8.99
N PHE A 125 -0.18 -2.94 -7.95
CA PHE A 125 -0.90 -2.09 -7.01
C PHE A 125 0.09 -1.27 -6.17
N TYR A 126 -0.19 0.01 -5.99
CA TYR A 126 0.67 0.97 -5.30
C TYR A 126 -0.14 2.19 -4.85
N ASP A 127 0.18 2.75 -3.68
CA ASP A 127 -0.42 3.96 -3.09
C ASP A 127 -1.95 3.87 -3.01
N GLY A 128 -2.71 4.42 -3.96
CA GLY A 128 -4.14 4.15 -4.11
C GLY A 128 -5.09 5.21 -3.55
N PRO A 129 -6.41 5.04 -3.77
CA PRO A 129 -7.04 3.90 -4.44
C PRO A 129 -6.81 3.89 -5.95
N ILE A 130 -6.46 2.73 -6.51
CA ILE A 130 -6.29 2.46 -7.95
C ILE A 130 -6.93 1.14 -8.37
N PHE A 131 -7.20 0.98 -9.67
CA PHE A 131 -7.97 -0.17 -10.16
C PHE A 131 -7.41 -0.84 -11.43
N ALA A 132 -7.58 -2.16 -11.48
CA ALA A 132 -7.34 -3.00 -12.64
C ALA A 132 -8.65 -3.66 -13.09
N HIS A 133 -9.29 -3.10 -14.13
CA HIS A 133 -10.61 -3.51 -14.59
C HIS A 133 -10.59 -4.05 -16.03
N ASN A 134 -11.34 -5.13 -16.27
CA ASN A 134 -11.64 -5.65 -17.61
C ASN A 134 -10.39 -5.99 -18.45
N ILE A 135 -9.30 -6.41 -17.80
CA ILE A 135 -8.02 -6.73 -18.46
C ILE A 135 -7.95 -8.23 -18.78
N HIS A 136 -7.46 -8.56 -19.98
CA HIS A 136 -7.00 -9.91 -20.29
C HIS A 136 -5.49 -10.03 -20.05
N PHE A 137 -5.08 -11.02 -19.25
CA PHE A 137 -3.69 -11.31 -18.96
C PHE A 137 -3.21 -12.61 -19.62
N ALA A 138 -2.05 -12.56 -20.26
CA ALA A 138 -1.43 -13.71 -20.92
C ALA A 138 0.08 -13.81 -20.64
N GLY A 139 0.63 -15.02 -20.66
CA GLY A 139 2.08 -15.24 -20.67
C GLY A 139 2.82 -14.83 -19.39
N PHE A 140 2.17 -14.90 -18.22
CA PHE A 140 2.85 -14.73 -16.92
C PHE A 140 3.16 -16.09 -16.30
N GLU A 141 4.00 -16.89 -16.94
CA GLU A 141 4.38 -18.20 -16.42
C GLU A 141 5.62 -18.07 -15.53
N SER A 142 5.50 -18.43 -14.25
CA SER A 142 6.66 -18.55 -13.37
C SER A 142 7.55 -19.71 -13.81
N ARG A 143 8.85 -19.45 -13.94
CA ARG A 143 9.86 -20.43 -14.38
C ARG A 143 10.99 -20.54 -13.35
N SER A 144 11.85 -21.53 -13.52
CA SER A 144 13.03 -21.68 -12.65
C SER A 144 13.99 -20.48 -12.72
N GLN A 145 13.99 -19.72 -13.81
CA GLN A 145 14.82 -18.53 -13.96
C GLN A 145 14.27 -17.34 -13.16
N ARG A 146 12.96 -17.10 -13.21
CA ARG A 146 12.28 -16.00 -12.52
C ARG A 146 10.79 -16.29 -12.33
N ALA A 147 10.19 -15.62 -11.37
CA ALA A 147 8.75 -15.61 -11.20
C ALA A 147 8.06 -14.67 -12.20
N ALA A 148 6.75 -14.85 -12.35
CA ALA A 148 5.89 -13.93 -13.08
C ALA A 148 4.50 -13.86 -12.42
N GLY A 149 3.86 -12.70 -12.49
CA GLY A 149 2.50 -12.49 -11.98
C GLY A 149 1.75 -11.45 -12.80
N ALA A 150 0.51 -11.76 -13.18
CA ALA A 150 -0.37 -10.81 -13.85
C ALA A 150 -0.69 -9.61 -12.95
N LEU A 151 -1.00 -9.86 -11.68
CA LEU A 151 -1.14 -8.86 -10.62
C LEU A 151 0.00 -9.02 -9.61
N SER A 152 0.48 -7.89 -9.11
CA SER A 152 1.44 -7.80 -8.01
C SER A 152 1.21 -6.49 -7.27
N VAL A 153 2.07 -6.20 -6.30
CA VAL A 153 2.19 -4.88 -5.68
C VAL A 153 3.57 -4.30 -5.99
N LEU A 154 3.74 -2.98 -5.91
CA LEU A 154 5.03 -2.36 -6.17
C LEU A 154 6.06 -2.88 -5.17
N ASN A 155 6.99 -3.69 -5.67
CA ASN A 155 8.08 -4.22 -4.87
C ASN A 155 8.85 -3.09 -4.19
N PHE A 156 9.18 -3.30 -2.92
CA PHE A 156 10.10 -2.43 -2.17
C PHE A 156 9.58 -0.99 -2.11
N THR A 157 8.29 -0.87 -1.80
CA THR A 157 7.73 0.43 -1.46
C THR A 157 7.66 0.66 0.04
N ASP A 158 8.24 1.78 0.46
CA ASP A 158 8.08 2.35 1.79
C ASP A 158 6.65 2.86 2.03
N PHE A 159 5.89 3.14 0.97
CA PHE A 159 4.58 3.76 1.08
C PHE A 159 3.47 2.71 1.14
N THR A 160 2.57 2.92 2.08
CA THR A 160 1.41 2.07 2.32
C THR A 160 0.47 2.00 1.12
N LEU A 161 -0.16 0.85 0.93
CA LEU A 161 -1.22 0.68 -0.05
C LEU A 161 -2.58 0.95 0.62
N ASP A 162 -3.46 1.58 -0.14
CA ASP A 162 -4.88 1.68 0.17
C ASP A 162 -5.54 0.32 -0.08
N PHE A 163 -6.24 -0.22 0.93
CA PHE A 163 -6.88 -1.54 0.79
C PHE A 163 -8.06 -1.52 -0.22
N ARG A 164 -8.52 -0.33 -0.63
CA ARG A 164 -9.54 -0.15 -1.67
C ARG A 164 -8.97 -0.29 -3.08
N ASN A 165 -7.66 -0.47 -3.22
CA ASN A 165 -7.06 -0.94 -4.45
C ASN A 165 -7.77 -2.22 -4.91
N GLU A 166 -8.30 -2.25 -6.13
CA GLU A 166 -9.18 -3.34 -6.56
C GLU A 166 -8.90 -3.88 -7.97
N ALA A 167 -9.13 -5.18 -8.11
CA ALA A 167 -9.21 -5.92 -9.36
C ALA A 167 -10.66 -6.31 -9.65
N ARG A 168 -11.09 -6.22 -10.91
CA ARG A 168 -12.44 -6.60 -11.34
C ARG A 168 -12.48 -6.99 -12.82
N GLY A 169 -13.36 -7.91 -13.20
CA GLY A 169 -13.62 -8.24 -14.60
C GLY A 169 -12.40 -8.86 -15.31
N LEU A 170 -11.48 -9.47 -14.57
CA LEU A 170 -10.24 -9.98 -15.13
C LEU A 170 -10.42 -11.33 -15.83
N SER A 171 -9.61 -11.57 -16.85
CA SER A 171 -9.53 -12.88 -17.50
C SER A 171 -8.07 -13.27 -17.77
N PHE A 172 -7.79 -14.57 -17.78
CA PHE A 172 -6.43 -15.10 -17.81
C PHE A 172 -6.33 -16.23 -18.84
N SER A 173 -5.29 -16.21 -19.66
CA SER A 173 -4.87 -17.38 -20.45
C SER A 173 -4.38 -18.52 -19.54
N GLU A 174 -4.33 -19.76 -20.05
CA GLU A 174 -3.99 -20.95 -19.25
C GLU A 174 -2.61 -20.86 -18.58
N ASP A 175 -1.59 -20.34 -19.28
CA ASP A 175 -0.21 -20.23 -18.79
C ASP A 175 0.06 -18.96 -17.96
N THR A 176 -0.98 -18.40 -17.33
CA THR A 176 -0.89 -17.13 -16.59
C THR A 176 -1.02 -17.36 -15.08
N ASN A 177 0.08 -17.10 -14.36
CA ASN A 177 0.03 -16.93 -12.93
C ASN A 177 -0.70 -15.61 -12.60
N ARG A 178 -1.87 -15.72 -11.97
CA ARG A 178 -2.77 -14.57 -11.75
C ARG A 178 -2.18 -13.52 -10.82
N VAL A 179 -1.51 -13.99 -9.77
CA VAL A 179 -0.90 -13.15 -8.74
C VAL A 179 0.48 -13.70 -8.45
N PHE A 180 1.44 -12.82 -8.22
CA PHE A 180 2.67 -13.20 -7.55
C PHE A 180 3.12 -12.05 -6.63
N LEU A 181 3.17 -12.32 -5.32
CA LEU A 181 3.70 -11.41 -4.32
C LEU A 181 5.01 -11.99 -3.79
N GLU A 182 6.09 -11.24 -3.92
CA GLU A 182 7.39 -11.63 -3.37
C GLU A 182 7.38 -11.62 -1.84
N SER A 183 8.02 -12.61 -1.21
CA SER A 183 8.35 -12.53 0.20
C SER A 183 9.76 -11.97 0.36
N ARG A 184 9.97 -11.04 1.29
CA ARG A 184 11.32 -10.63 1.69
C ARG A 184 11.65 -11.07 3.11
N PRO A 185 12.91 -11.47 3.38
CA PRO A 185 13.39 -11.51 4.75
C PRO A 185 13.35 -10.10 5.36
N LEU A 186 13.36 -10.03 6.69
CA LEU A 186 13.55 -8.74 7.35
C LEU A 186 14.90 -8.13 6.89
N PRO A 187 14.92 -6.86 6.48
CA PRO A 187 16.15 -6.16 6.12
C PRO A 187 17.17 -6.23 7.25
N THR A 188 18.44 -6.49 6.89
CA THR A 188 19.57 -6.56 7.83
C THR A 188 20.21 -5.20 8.09
N ASP A 189 20.00 -4.22 7.20
CA ASP A 189 20.52 -2.85 7.28
C ASP A 189 19.38 -1.80 7.35
N SER A 190 19.67 -0.61 7.87
CA SER A 190 18.71 0.46 8.14
C SER A 190 18.28 1.27 6.90
N GLU A 191 18.79 0.95 5.71
CA GLU A 191 18.46 1.66 4.46
C GLU A 191 17.26 1.09 3.70
N ASP A 192 16.67 -0.03 4.17
CA ASP A 192 15.52 -0.66 3.52
C ASP A 192 14.33 -0.76 4.50
N GLY A 193 13.37 0.17 4.42
CA GLY A 193 12.27 0.38 5.36
C GLY A 193 10.87 0.14 4.77
N GLU A 194 10.62 -1.04 4.21
CA GLU A 194 9.53 -1.30 3.25
C GLU A 194 8.12 -1.53 3.83
N ASP A 195 7.71 -0.85 4.90
CA ASP A 195 6.45 -1.15 5.63
C ASP A 195 5.22 -1.29 4.72
N GLY A 196 5.16 -0.51 3.63
CA GLY A 196 4.08 -0.57 2.65
C GLY A 196 3.95 -1.94 1.97
N TYR A 197 5.03 -2.39 1.32
CA TYR A 197 5.06 -3.68 0.64
C TYR A 197 4.76 -4.86 1.59
N ARG A 198 5.32 -4.85 2.80
CA ARG A 198 5.18 -5.94 3.78
C ARG A 198 3.83 -6.00 4.48
N SER A 199 2.97 -5.02 4.22
CA SER A 199 1.60 -4.98 4.74
C SER A 199 0.56 -4.79 3.63
N ALA A 200 0.94 -5.12 2.39
CA ALA A 200 0.13 -4.90 1.22
C ALA A 200 -1.11 -5.81 1.16
N VAL A 201 -2.24 -5.18 0.81
CA VAL A 201 -3.54 -5.83 0.53
C VAL A 201 -4.17 -5.13 -0.67
N PHE A 202 -4.76 -5.90 -1.59
CA PHE A 202 -5.70 -5.39 -2.59
C PHE A 202 -6.93 -6.31 -2.68
N GLN A 203 -8.05 -5.79 -3.16
CA GLN A 203 -9.31 -6.52 -3.26
C GLN A 203 -9.53 -7.15 -4.63
N ASP A 204 -10.06 -8.36 -4.63
CA ASP A 204 -10.70 -8.97 -5.79
C ASP A 204 -12.21 -8.75 -5.70
N ALA A 205 -12.68 -7.65 -6.27
CA ALA A 205 -14.03 -7.14 -6.02
C ALA A 205 -15.13 -8.13 -6.47
N ASP A 206 -14.94 -8.82 -7.59
CA ASP A 206 -15.94 -9.70 -8.20
C ASP A 206 -15.57 -11.18 -8.23
N GLY A 207 -14.40 -11.55 -7.68
CA GLY A 207 -13.96 -12.94 -7.62
C GLY A 207 -13.25 -13.42 -8.90
N THR A 208 -13.04 -12.56 -9.90
CA THR A 208 -12.40 -12.96 -11.16
C THR A 208 -10.93 -13.37 -10.97
N THR A 209 -10.26 -12.84 -9.94
CA THR A 209 -8.88 -13.19 -9.61
C THR A 209 -8.80 -14.47 -8.77
N THR A 210 -9.50 -14.50 -7.65
CA THR A 210 -9.37 -15.45 -6.54
C THR A 210 -10.39 -16.59 -6.58
N GLY A 211 -11.52 -16.36 -7.26
CA GLY A 211 -12.72 -17.20 -7.19
C GLY A 211 -13.67 -16.83 -6.06
N VAL A 212 -13.36 -15.81 -5.24
CA VAL A 212 -14.15 -15.36 -4.09
C VAL A 212 -14.37 -13.85 -4.20
N SER A 213 -15.61 -13.42 -4.39
CA SER A 213 -15.93 -11.99 -4.52
C SER A 213 -15.73 -11.26 -3.19
N GLY A 214 -15.07 -10.10 -3.26
CA GLY A 214 -14.74 -9.27 -2.11
C GLY A 214 -13.56 -9.78 -1.29
N ALA A 215 -12.85 -10.82 -1.73
CA ALA A 215 -11.69 -11.33 -1.01
C ALA A 215 -10.48 -10.40 -1.15
N GLY A 216 -9.73 -10.25 -0.07
CA GLY A 216 -8.40 -9.63 -0.10
C GLY A 216 -7.35 -10.61 -0.60
N VAL A 217 -6.44 -10.12 -1.44
CA VAL A 217 -5.17 -10.77 -1.77
C VAL A 217 -4.08 -10.11 -0.92
N VAL A 218 -3.43 -10.92 -0.09
CA VAL A 218 -2.68 -10.44 1.08
C VAL A 218 -1.28 -11.03 1.06
N VAL A 219 -0.28 -10.18 1.30
CA VAL A 219 1.11 -10.63 1.51
C VAL A 219 1.22 -11.53 2.73
N ASP A 220 2.18 -12.45 2.76
CA ASP A 220 2.40 -13.35 3.90
C ASP A 220 2.85 -12.58 5.16
N ASN A 221 1.87 -12.11 5.94
CA ASN A 221 2.07 -11.35 7.16
C ASN A 221 1.12 -11.83 8.27
N PRO A 222 1.64 -12.34 9.41
CA PRO A 222 0.83 -12.93 10.48
C PRO A 222 -0.26 -12.03 11.06
N ILE A 223 -0.09 -10.70 11.04
CA ILE A 223 -1.09 -9.78 11.59
C ILE A 223 -2.26 -9.51 10.64
N LEU A 224 -2.13 -9.90 9.36
CA LEU A 224 -3.13 -9.70 8.31
C LEU A 224 -3.96 -10.95 8.01
N ILE A 225 -3.56 -12.10 8.55
CA ILE A 225 -4.15 -13.40 8.24
C ILE A 225 -4.73 -14.06 9.48
N ASP A 226 -5.80 -14.82 9.27
CA ASP A 226 -6.40 -15.69 10.28
C ASP A 226 -6.94 -16.98 9.64
N ASN A 227 -7.80 -17.72 10.35
CA ASN A 227 -8.34 -18.99 9.89
C ASN A 227 -9.31 -18.90 8.70
N ALA A 228 -9.72 -17.70 8.27
CA ALA A 228 -10.49 -17.51 7.04
C ALA A 228 -9.61 -17.21 5.83
N CYS A 229 -8.29 -17.23 5.99
CA CYS A 229 -7.35 -17.06 4.91
C CYS A 229 -6.90 -18.43 4.36
N SER A 230 -6.72 -18.49 3.04
CA SER A 230 -6.16 -19.66 2.35
C SER A 230 -4.90 -19.28 1.58
N PHE A 231 -3.80 -19.99 1.83
CA PHE A 231 -2.53 -19.73 1.16
C PHE A 231 -2.53 -20.33 -0.25
N ARG A 232 -2.06 -19.55 -1.22
CA ARG A 232 -1.88 -19.94 -2.62
C ARG A 232 -0.39 -19.98 -2.90
N GLU A 233 0.22 -21.17 -2.84
CA GLU A 233 1.68 -21.34 -2.98
C GLU A 233 2.24 -20.73 -4.26
N ALA A 234 1.57 -20.94 -5.40
CA ALA A 234 2.00 -20.37 -6.68
C ALA A 234 2.01 -18.83 -6.71
N TRP A 235 1.31 -18.18 -5.76
CA TRP A 235 1.19 -16.72 -5.67
C TRP A 235 2.08 -16.11 -4.61
N GLY A 236 2.60 -16.92 -3.67
CA GLY A 236 3.24 -16.40 -2.46
C GLY A 236 2.29 -15.52 -1.63
N ALA A 237 0.98 -15.73 -1.74
CA ALA A 237 -0.04 -14.83 -1.20
C ALA A 237 -1.21 -15.59 -0.57
N TRP A 238 -1.92 -14.90 0.31
CA TRP A 238 -3.14 -15.38 0.95
C TRP A 238 -4.37 -14.78 0.28
N VAL A 239 -5.44 -15.58 0.20
CA VAL A 239 -6.79 -15.11 -0.15
C VAL A 239 -7.61 -15.12 1.12
N CYS A 240 -8.13 -13.96 1.52
CA CYS A 240 -8.80 -13.75 2.81
C CYS A 240 -10.19 -13.13 2.62
N GLU A 241 -11.22 -13.74 3.21
CA GLU A 241 -12.56 -13.16 3.33
C GLU A 241 -12.63 -12.24 4.55
N ARG A 242 -11.95 -11.10 4.45
CA ARG A 242 -11.77 -10.14 5.55
C ARG A 242 -11.78 -8.71 5.04
N ASP A 243 -12.27 -7.82 5.91
CA ASP A 243 -12.12 -6.38 5.74
C ASP A 243 -10.85 -5.90 6.40
N TYR A 244 -10.21 -4.93 5.76
CA TYR A 244 -8.98 -4.30 6.22
C TYR A 244 -9.21 -2.81 6.42
N GLN A 245 -8.30 -2.21 7.17
CA GLN A 245 -8.15 -0.77 7.27
C GLN A 245 -6.66 -0.46 7.42
N ARG A 246 -6.28 0.77 7.11
CA ARG A 246 -4.88 1.18 7.24
C ARG A 246 -4.63 1.84 8.58
N LEU A 247 -3.57 1.42 9.26
CA LEU A 247 -3.01 2.03 10.46
C LEU A 247 -1.75 2.81 10.10
N ALA A 248 -1.70 4.08 10.48
CA ALA A 248 -0.54 4.93 10.34
C ALA A 248 -0.12 5.48 11.72
N LEU A 249 1.19 5.50 11.96
CA LEU A 249 1.80 6.09 13.13
C LEU A 249 2.75 7.19 12.66
N SER A 250 2.85 8.30 13.39
CA SER A 250 3.83 9.33 13.08
C SER A 250 4.43 9.93 14.35
N ASP A 251 5.76 9.93 14.43
CA ASP A 251 6.52 10.73 15.36
C ASP A 251 6.63 12.16 14.80
N ARG A 252 5.97 13.10 15.47
CA ARG A 252 5.92 14.51 15.08
C ARG A 252 7.09 15.33 15.62
N THR A 253 7.91 14.75 16.51
CA THR A 253 9.06 15.42 17.12
C THR A 253 10.38 15.19 16.38
N SER A 254 10.41 14.28 15.40
CA SER A 254 11.62 13.79 14.71
C SER A 254 12.65 13.08 15.62
N GLY A 255 12.22 12.58 16.78
CA GLY A 255 13.08 11.90 17.75
C GLY A 255 13.53 10.51 17.32
N GLY A 256 12.80 9.89 16.38
CA GLY A 256 13.01 8.52 15.93
C GLY A 256 12.60 7.55 17.04
N ILE A 257 11.61 6.70 16.81
CA ILE A 257 11.11 5.75 17.83
C ILE A 257 11.64 4.33 17.62
N GLY A 258 12.62 4.16 16.72
CA GLY A 258 13.18 2.86 16.35
C GLY A 258 12.15 2.02 15.61
N ARG A 259 12.27 0.69 15.70
CA ARG A 259 11.27 -0.22 15.11
C ARG A 259 10.04 -0.26 16.03
N VAL A 260 8.89 -0.48 15.43
CA VAL A 260 7.63 -0.68 16.16
C VAL A 260 7.18 -2.12 16.00
N THR A 261 7.05 -2.84 17.10
CA THR A 261 6.40 -4.16 17.11
C THR A 261 4.90 -3.97 17.25
N ILE A 262 4.14 -4.48 16.28
CA ILE A 262 2.69 -4.57 16.32
C ILE A 262 2.28 -6.00 16.66
N THR A 263 1.45 -6.15 17.69
CA THR A 263 0.95 -7.45 18.18
C THR A 263 -0.57 -7.46 18.10
N ARG A 264 -1.15 -8.36 17.32
CA ARG A 264 -2.60 -8.61 17.28
C ARG A 264 -3.03 -9.31 18.57
N ASP A 265 -4.28 -9.14 18.96
CA ASP A 265 -4.91 -9.67 20.18
C ASP A 265 -4.90 -11.21 20.36
N ASP A 266 -4.48 -11.97 19.36
CA ASP A 266 -4.19 -13.42 19.47
C ASP A 266 -2.70 -13.75 19.56
N GLY A 267 -1.83 -12.74 19.64
CA GLY A 267 -0.39 -12.88 19.76
C GLY A 267 0.37 -12.92 18.42
N ALA A 268 -0.31 -12.80 17.27
CA ALA A 268 0.40 -12.65 15.99
C ALA A 268 1.18 -11.32 15.97
N GLN A 269 2.41 -11.34 15.44
CA GLN A 269 3.32 -10.19 15.49
C GLN A 269 3.92 -9.85 14.14
N HIS A 270 4.17 -8.55 13.95
CA HIS A 270 4.93 -8.01 12.83
C HIS A 270 5.78 -6.83 13.29
N THR A 271 6.88 -6.56 12.59
CA THR A 271 7.81 -5.46 12.92
C THR A 271 7.79 -4.41 11.83
N LEU A 272 7.39 -3.21 12.21
CA LEU A 272 7.40 -2.00 11.38
C LEU A 272 8.76 -1.30 11.50
N LEU A 273 9.30 -0.87 10.37
CA LEU A 273 10.61 -0.22 10.24
C LEU A 273 10.50 1.29 10.08
N GLY A 274 9.34 1.75 9.60
CA GLY A 274 9.08 3.13 9.28
C GLY A 274 9.53 3.53 7.86
N SER A 275 9.07 4.70 7.42
CA SER A 275 9.06 5.15 6.02
C SER A 275 9.24 6.67 5.88
N PRO A 276 10.05 7.15 4.92
CA PRO A 276 11.34 6.58 4.50
C PRO A 276 12.47 7.01 5.45
N ALA A 277 13.50 6.16 5.63
CA ALA A 277 14.83 6.37 6.24
C ALA A 277 14.97 7.03 7.64
N ALA A 278 13.95 7.69 8.19
CA ALA A 278 14.02 8.41 9.46
C ALA A 278 13.29 7.70 10.62
N GLY A 279 12.52 6.64 10.34
CA GLY A 279 11.73 5.93 11.36
C GLY A 279 10.71 6.83 12.07
N THR A 280 10.16 7.82 11.36
CA THR A 280 9.18 8.78 11.92
C THR A 280 7.77 8.54 11.44
N ARG A 281 7.55 7.74 10.39
CA ARG A 281 6.21 7.35 9.92
C ARG A 281 6.18 5.85 9.76
N PHE A 282 5.15 5.18 10.26
CA PHE A 282 5.01 3.73 10.17
C PHE A 282 3.63 3.42 9.63
N HIS A 283 3.54 2.36 8.83
CA HIS A 283 2.30 2.02 8.17
C HIS A 283 2.06 0.52 8.21
N SER A 284 0.80 0.13 8.38
CA SER A 284 0.39 -1.25 8.20
C SER A 284 -1.06 -1.33 7.82
N SER A 285 -1.43 -2.26 6.95
CA SER A 285 -2.80 -2.77 6.95
C SER A 285 -3.08 -3.49 8.28
N VAL A 286 -4.32 -3.48 8.73
CA VAL A 286 -4.79 -4.25 9.89
C VAL A 286 -6.19 -4.81 9.62
N LEU A 287 -6.51 -5.93 10.25
CA LEU A 287 -7.83 -6.55 10.18
C LEU A 287 -8.87 -5.70 10.92
N VAL A 288 -10.01 -5.47 10.29
CA VAL A 288 -11.17 -4.88 10.96
C VAL A 288 -11.71 -5.84 12.02
N GLY A 289 -12.15 -5.28 13.16
CA GLY A 289 -12.70 -6.08 14.27
C GLY A 289 -11.65 -6.77 15.14
N ARG A 290 -10.36 -6.48 14.93
CA ARG A 290 -9.24 -6.90 15.79
C ARG A 290 -8.67 -5.72 16.55
N SER A 291 -7.89 -6.02 17.59
CA SER A 291 -7.18 -5.00 18.37
C SER A 291 -5.69 -5.26 18.41
N TYR A 292 -4.91 -4.20 18.59
CA TYR A 292 -3.47 -4.25 18.44
C TYR A 292 -2.74 -3.57 19.59
N THR A 293 -1.65 -4.18 20.02
CA THR A 293 -0.68 -3.60 20.94
C THR A 293 0.55 -3.14 20.14
N LEU A 294 1.00 -1.92 20.39
CA LEU A 294 2.16 -1.30 19.76
C LEU A 294 3.25 -1.07 20.80
N SER A 295 4.48 -1.43 20.46
CA SER A 295 5.67 -1.21 21.30
C SER A 295 6.82 -0.67 20.46
N ALA A 296 7.43 0.42 20.90
CA ALA A 296 8.56 1.07 20.23
C ALA A 296 9.89 0.69 20.91
N ASP A 297 10.91 0.35 20.11
CA ASP A 297 12.20 -0.16 20.61
C ASP A 297 12.94 0.82 21.55
N ILE A 298 12.83 2.13 21.28
CA ILE A 298 13.52 3.18 22.03
C ILE A 298 12.57 4.09 22.81
N GLY A 299 11.31 3.65 22.96
CA GLY A 299 10.25 4.40 23.63
C GLY A 299 9.54 5.42 22.73
N TRP A 300 8.48 6.01 23.26
CA TRP A 300 7.64 6.97 22.54
C TRP A 300 8.17 8.39 22.68
N SER A 301 8.04 9.15 21.60
CA SER A 301 8.44 10.55 21.59
C SER A 301 7.39 11.45 22.27
N GLY A 302 7.74 12.74 22.41
CA GLY A 302 6.88 13.73 23.08
C GLY A 302 5.62 14.12 22.31
N HIS A 303 5.49 13.74 21.04
CA HIS A 303 4.32 14.00 20.20
C HIS A 303 4.20 12.87 19.16
N MET A 304 3.24 11.99 19.41
CA MET A 304 2.89 10.88 18.54
C MET A 304 1.52 11.10 17.92
N GLN A 305 1.34 10.73 16.66
CA GLN A 305 0.04 10.59 16.02
C GLN A 305 -0.24 9.13 15.71
N PHE A 306 -1.46 8.68 16.01
CA PHE A 306 -2.00 7.40 15.56
C PHE A 306 -3.23 7.68 14.70
N ARG A 307 -3.31 7.02 13.54
CA ARG A 307 -4.37 7.28 12.56
C ARG A 307 -4.85 6.00 11.91
N THR A 308 -6.17 5.90 11.71
CA THR A 308 -6.77 4.92 10.80
C THR A 308 -7.24 5.58 9.51
N HIS A 309 -7.37 4.78 8.46
CA HIS A 309 -7.76 5.22 7.12
C HIS A 309 -8.54 4.13 6.37
N ASP A 310 -9.21 4.60 5.32
CA ASP A 310 -9.81 3.82 4.23
C ASP A 310 -11.07 3.00 4.65
N ASN A 311 -11.32 2.84 5.96
CA ASN A 311 -12.47 2.10 6.53
C ASN A 311 -13.11 2.87 7.71
N PRO A 312 -14.44 2.97 7.80
CA PRO A 312 -15.12 3.66 8.91
C PRO A 312 -15.18 2.87 10.23
N ALA A 313 -14.67 1.63 10.27
CA ALA A 313 -14.68 0.83 11.49
C ALA A 313 -13.76 1.40 12.59
N PRO A 314 -14.14 1.31 13.87
CA PRO A 314 -13.27 1.72 14.95
C PRO A 314 -12.10 0.75 15.14
N LEU A 315 -10.98 1.27 15.67
CA LEU A 315 -9.79 0.47 16.00
C LEU A 315 -9.38 0.68 17.45
N TYR A 316 -9.30 -0.41 18.20
CA TYR A 316 -8.77 -0.40 19.56
C TYR A 316 -7.27 -0.67 19.55
N LEU A 317 -6.50 0.29 20.10
CA LEU A 317 -5.05 0.22 20.24
C LEU A 317 -4.63 0.25 21.71
N VAL A 318 -3.57 -0.49 22.00
CA VAL A 318 -2.82 -0.38 23.25
C VAL A 318 -1.40 0.05 22.93
N ILE A 319 -0.96 1.14 23.53
CA ILE A 319 0.39 1.69 23.36
C ILE A 319 1.18 1.31 24.61
N ASP A 320 2.08 0.33 24.48
CA ASP A 320 2.88 -0.18 25.60
C ASP A 320 4.13 0.70 25.82
N GLY A 321 4.50 0.89 27.09
CA GLY A 321 5.70 1.66 27.45
C GLY A 321 5.47 3.17 27.54
N TRP A 322 4.21 3.62 27.65
CA TRP A 322 3.86 5.01 27.84
C TRP A 322 3.95 5.40 29.32
N THR A 323 5.00 6.12 29.73
CA THR A 323 5.34 6.30 31.16
C THR A 323 4.86 7.60 31.78
N THR A 324 4.42 8.57 30.99
CA THR A 324 3.98 9.90 31.45
C THR A 324 2.49 10.07 31.23
N ALA A 325 1.81 10.88 32.06
CA ALA A 325 0.42 11.22 31.81
C ALA A 325 0.31 12.06 30.52
N PRO A 326 -0.36 11.57 29.46
CA PRO A 326 -0.40 12.27 28.19
C PRO A 326 -1.57 13.27 28.10
N ASN A 327 -1.45 14.21 27.17
CA ASN A 327 -2.55 15.08 26.71
C ASN A 327 -2.98 14.60 25.32
N LEU A 328 -4.22 14.16 25.16
CA LEU A 328 -4.70 13.55 23.92
C LEU A 328 -5.72 14.43 23.23
N TYR A 329 -5.62 14.55 21.92
CA TYR A 329 -6.53 15.34 21.10
C TYR A 329 -7.02 14.53 19.90
N ARG A 330 -8.31 14.68 19.58
CA ARG A 330 -8.95 13.94 18.49
C ARG A 330 -8.77 14.67 17.14
N ASP A 331 -8.62 13.94 16.05
CA ASP A 331 -8.73 14.45 14.67
C ASP A 331 -7.98 15.77 14.42
N TRP A 332 -6.70 15.84 14.86
CA TRP A 332 -5.72 16.89 14.53
C TRP A 332 -5.93 18.25 15.19
N TRP A 333 -7.09 18.48 15.81
CA TRP A 333 -7.38 19.75 16.45
C TRP A 333 -6.81 19.77 17.89
N ILE A 334 -5.55 20.18 18.00
CA ILE A 334 -4.81 20.27 19.26
C ILE A 334 -5.27 21.51 20.05
N ASP A 335 -6.38 21.38 20.76
CA ASP A 335 -7.00 22.44 21.57
C ASP A 335 -7.66 21.83 22.80
N GLU A 336 -7.59 22.52 23.94
CA GLU A 336 -8.17 22.04 25.20
C GLU A 336 -9.65 21.65 25.10
N ARG A 337 -10.43 22.31 24.23
CA ARG A 337 -11.86 21.99 23.99
C ARG A 337 -12.08 20.63 23.34
N ASN A 338 -11.02 20.05 22.77
CA ASN A 338 -11.01 18.78 22.07
C ASN A 338 -10.14 17.73 22.78
N ARG A 339 -9.72 18.00 24.02
CA ARG A 339 -8.93 17.05 24.81
C ARG A 339 -9.78 15.85 25.21
N LEU A 340 -9.24 14.64 25.02
CA LEU A 340 -9.89 13.41 25.46
C LEU A 340 -9.97 13.36 27.00
N GLU A 341 -11.02 12.68 27.49
CA GLU A 341 -11.26 12.43 28.91
C GLU A 341 -10.48 11.19 29.39
N SER A 342 -9.77 11.32 30.52
CA SER A 342 -9.17 10.17 31.20
C SER A 342 -10.23 9.44 32.02
N VAL A 343 -10.38 8.13 31.78
CA VAL A 343 -11.35 7.26 32.48
C VAL A 343 -10.65 6.21 33.35
N GLY A 344 -11.43 5.45 34.13
CA GLY A 344 -10.89 4.52 35.13
C GLY A 344 -10.70 3.07 34.66
N SER A 345 -11.15 2.72 33.45
CA SER A 345 -11.15 1.35 32.95
C SER A 345 -11.16 1.24 31.43
N VAL A 346 -10.68 0.11 30.91
CA VAL A 346 -10.77 -0.23 29.47
C VAL A 346 -12.23 -0.29 29.00
N ALA A 347 -13.16 -0.75 29.85
CA ALA A 347 -14.58 -0.82 29.50
C ALA A 347 -15.18 0.55 29.17
N GLU A 348 -14.76 1.60 29.89
CA GLU A 348 -15.21 2.98 29.63
C GLU A 348 -14.64 3.56 28.32
N VAL A 349 -13.42 3.15 27.94
CA VAL A 349 -12.81 3.50 26.64
C VAL A 349 -13.58 2.83 25.50
N LEU A 350 -13.83 1.53 25.60
CA LEU A 350 -14.52 0.75 24.56
C LEU A 350 -16.01 1.13 24.41
N ALA A 351 -16.65 1.64 25.47
CA ALA A 351 -18.02 2.15 25.42
C ALA A 351 -18.11 3.61 24.94
N GLY A 352 -16.97 4.29 24.73
CA GLY A 352 -16.91 5.66 24.27
C GLY A 352 -17.06 5.82 22.75
N ASP A 353 -17.04 7.08 22.29
CA ASP A 353 -17.12 7.48 20.89
C ASP A 353 -15.75 7.90 20.32
N GLY A 354 -14.67 7.48 20.97
CA GLY A 354 -13.29 7.92 20.71
C GLY A 354 -12.86 9.16 21.49
N SER A 355 -13.70 9.72 22.38
CA SER A 355 -13.34 10.87 23.23
C SER A 355 -12.66 10.51 24.57
N ARG A 356 -12.30 9.24 24.79
CA ARG A 356 -11.82 8.72 26.08
C ARG A 356 -10.54 7.92 25.94
N TYR A 357 -9.71 7.96 26.97
CA TYR A 357 -8.51 7.13 27.09
C TYR A 357 -8.31 6.62 28.51
N TYR A 358 -7.57 5.52 28.66
CA TYR A 358 -7.19 4.97 29.95
C TYR A 358 -5.68 4.68 29.97
N LEU A 359 -4.99 5.13 31.01
CA LEU A 359 -3.59 4.80 31.25
C LEU A 359 -3.50 3.78 32.39
N GLU A 360 -3.31 2.50 32.05
CA GLU A 360 -3.14 1.39 33.00
C GLU A 360 -1.65 1.14 33.23
N GLY A 361 -1.07 1.76 34.27
CA GLY A 361 0.37 1.71 34.50
C GLY A 361 1.14 2.36 33.35
N THR A 362 1.76 1.55 32.48
CA THR A 362 2.47 2.02 31.27
C THR A 362 1.76 1.67 29.97
N ARG A 363 0.50 1.22 30.03
CA ARG A 363 -0.31 0.85 28.87
C ARG A 363 -1.34 1.93 28.61
N LEU A 364 -1.22 2.62 27.49
CA LEU A 364 -2.18 3.64 27.06
C LEU A 364 -3.21 3.01 26.12
N HIS A 365 -4.46 2.99 26.56
CA HIS A 365 -5.59 2.39 25.85
C HIS A 365 -6.35 3.45 25.08
N LEU A 366 -6.47 3.24 23.76
CA LEU A 366 -7.06 4.18 22.80
C LEU A 366 -8.12 3.50 21.95
N LEU A 367 -9.25 4.17 21.74
CA LEU A 367 -10.22 3.77 20.72
C LEU A 367 -10.28 4.85 19.64
N LEU A 368 -9.80 4.52 18.44
CA LEU A 368 -9.90 5.39 17.27
C LEU A 368 -11.25 5.15 16.63
N VAL A 369 -12.12 6.17 16.64
CA VAL A 369 -13.48 6.10 16.08
C VAL A 369 -13.62 7.15 14.99
N PRO A 370 -13.82 6.76 13.72
CA PRO A 370 -14.10 7.71 12.65
C PRO A 370 -15.36 8.52 12.94
N GLN A 371 -15.35 9.80 12.56
CA GLN A 371 -16.58 10.62 12.64
C GLN A 371 -17.57 10.20 11.55
N GLU A 372 -18.83 10.64 11.68
CA GLU A 372 -19.84 10.40 10.66
C GLU A 372 -19.35 10.88 9.28
N ASN A 373 -19.57 10.04 8.25
CA ASN A 373 -19.13 10.28 6.87
C ASN A 373 -17.61 10.37 6.68
N ARG A 374 -16.81 9.75 7.57
CA ARG A 374 -15.36 9.61 7.41
C ARG A 374 -14.94 8.15 7.42
N ASP A 375 -13.86 7.87 6.71
CA ASP A 375 -13.15 6.59 6.67
C ASP A 375 -11.82 6.66 7.44
N TYR A 376 -11.63 7.69 8.27
CA TYR A 376 -10.42 7.91 9.04
C TYR A 376 -10.73 8.42 10.45
N ALA A 377 -9.82 8.15 11.37
CA ALA A 377 -9.77 8.74 12.71
C ALA A 377 -8.32 9.03 13.07
N ALA A 378 -8.04 10.10 13.81
CA ALA A 378 -6.71 10.36 14.34
C ALA A 378 -6.73 10.72 15.82
N ILE A 379 -5.65 10.37 16.53
CA ILE A 379 -5.39 10.80 17.90
C ILE A 379 -3.96 11.34 17.95
N GLU A 380 -3.84 12.58 18.41
CA GLU A 380 -2.58 13.22 18.81
C GLU A 380 -2.31 12.88 20.27
N VAL A 381 -1.12 12.43 20.60
CA VAL A 381 -0.68 12.10 21.95
C VAL A 381 0.53 12.97 22.29
N CYS A 382 0.31 13.96 23.16
CA CYS A 382 1.29 14.97 23.53
C CYS A 382 1.84 14.75 24.95
N SER A 383 3.12 14.99 25.15
CA SER A 383 3.77 15.05 26.48
C SER A 383 3.51 16.37 27.21
N VAL A 384 3.16 17.43 26.48
CA VAL A 384 2.76 18.74 27.01
C VAL A 384 1.40 19.14 26.48
N GLN A 385 0.71 20.07 27.13
CA GLN A 385 -0.55 20.59 26.62
C GLN A 385 -0.31 21.38 25.34
N GLU A 386 -1.23 21.23 24.38
CA GLU A 386 -1.27 21.97 23.12
C GLU A 386 0.05 21.90 22.33
N CYS A 387 0.54 20.67 22.08
CA CYS A 387 1.81 20.43 21.39
C CYS A 387 1.73 20.73 19.88
N TYR A 388 1.97 21.99 19.51
CA TYR A 388 2.12 22.45 18.13
C TYR A 388 3.58 22.44 17.63
#